data_AF-A0A4D9EAN8-F1
#
_entry.id   AF-A0A4D9EAN8-F1
#
_cell.length_a   1.000
_cell.length_b   1.000
_cell.length_c   1.000
_cell.angle_alpha   90.00
_cell.angle_beta   90.00
_cell.angle_gamma   90.00
#
_symmetry.space_group_name_H-M   'P 1'
#
loop_
_entity.id
_entity.type
_entity.pdbx_description
1 polymer ?
#
loop_
_entity_poly.entity_id
_entity_poly.type
_entity_poly.pdbx_seq_one_letter_code
_entity_poly.pdbx_strand_id
1 'polypeptide(L)'
;MPESVLYCSLHDPGTPCPPGYNNNKTVSIWGYGGRMEMTASKFMSMQRALQPDWLQCLSDGDTISGETSRKRAKKSVDRSLSFLDECLRLQEKSPELQGSVMVGVIEGGDVLEERLRSARETAKRTVGGFLLDGFQGQAMAKETKLKLMASVTAELPEDKPRFIHGIGKPDEILEYIERGVDVFESFFPYQVTERGCALSFSYDYNPDPEAAVIKQNGIQDAGKNGTEKDINETSKADPEITSFEIFLKEKRYRDDFGPLVHGCTCYCCQNHSRAYVHHLLVTNELLAGVLLMMHNFQHYFSFFHSIRDALRDDRLDQLKELIFRQAL
;
A
#
# COMPACT_ATOMS: atom_id res chain seq x y z
N MET A 1 8.03 21.69 -5.65
CA MET A 1 7.27 22.04 -4.43
C MET A 1 8.27 21.98 -3.28
N PRO A 2 8.99 23.07 -2.97
CA PRO A 2 10.12 23.03 -2.03
C PRO A 2 9.72 22.76 -0.57
N GLU A 3 8.48 23.09 -0.20
CA GLU A 3 7.91 22.84 1.14
C GLU A 3 7.30 21.43 1.30
N SER A 4 7.43 20.57 0.29
CA SER A 4 6.87 19.22 0.34
C SER A 4 7.80 18.27 1.08
N VAL A 5 7.22 17.44 1.95
CA VAL A 5 7.93 16.34 2.60
C VAL A 5 7.98 15.14 1.65
N LEU A 6 9.18 14.59 1.44
CA LEU A 6 9.43 13.48 0.52
C LEU A 6 10.03 12.27 1.25
N TYR A 7 9.37 11.12 1.08
CA TYR A 7 9.92 9.81 1.39
C TYR A 7 10.36 9.11 0.09
N CYS A 8 11.64 8.75 -0.01
CA CYS A 8 12.20 8.04 -1.15
C CYS A 8 12.28 6.53 -0.86
N SER A 9 11.33 5.76 -1.39
CA SER A 9 11.39 4.30 -1.41
C SER A 9 12.34 3.80 -2.51
N LEU A 10 12.78 2.54 -2.39
CA LEU A 10 13.70 1.91 -3.34
C LEU A 10 13.01 1.41 -4.61
N HIS A 11 11.77 0.94 -4.48
CA HIS A 11 10.97 0.33 -5.54
C HIS A 11 9.60 1.01 -5.61
N ASP A 12 9.05 1.09 -6.82
CA ASP A 12 7.67 1.49 -7.04
C ASP A 12 6.74 0.28 -6.75
N PRO A 13 5.87 0.33 -5.73
CA PRO A 13 4.95 -0.77 -5.40
C PRO A 13 3.90 -1.00 -6.51
N GLY A 14 3.66 -0.01 -7.38
CA GLY A 14 2.76 -0.13 -8.52
C GLY A 14 3.33 -0.98 -9.67
N THR A 15 4.65 -1.22 -9.69
CA THR A 15 5.33 -1.88 -10.80
C THR A 15 6.13 -3.10 -10.32
N PRO A 16 5.80 -4.34 -10.75
CA PRO A 16 6.52 -5.52 -10.31
C PRO A 16 7.97 -5.50 -10.79
N CYS A 17 8.90 -5.73 -9.86
CA CYS A 17 10.33 -5.83 -10.16
C CYS A 17 10.76 -7.31 -10.26
N PRO A 18 11.49 -7.72 -11.31
CA PRO A 18 12.02 -9.08 -11.41
C PRO A 18 12.96 -9.44 -10.24
N PRO A 19 12.77 -10.59 -9.57
CA PRO A 19 13.67 -11.06 -8.52
C PRO A 19 14.96 -11.66 -9.09
N GLY A 20 15.93 -11.94 -8.23
CA GLY A 20 17.14 -12.71 -8.54
C GLY A 20 18.39 -11.91 -8.93
N TYR A 21 18.37 -10.59 -8.77
CA TYR A 21 19.46 -9.70 -9.26
C TYR A 21 20.31 -9.07 -8.14
N ASN A 22 19.99 -9.35 -6.87
CA ASN A 22 20.72 -8.80 -5.74
C ASN A 22 21.96 -9.62 -5.37
N ASN A 23 23.11 -8.95 -5.29
CA ASN A 23 24.36 -9.56 -4.86
C ASN A 23 24.91 -8.90 -3.57
N ASN A 24 26.13 -9.25 -3.17
CA ASN A 24 26.71 -8.73 -1.92
C ASN A 24 27.13 -7.26 -1.99
N LYS A 25 27.21 -6.69 -3.20
CA LYS A 25 27.70 -5.33 -3.47
C LYS A 25 26.63 -4.44 -4.08
N THR A 26 25.64 -5.02 -4.74
CA THR A 26 24.61 -4.28 -5.45
C THR A 26 23.21 -4.83 -5.25
N VAL A 27 22.26 -3.90 -5.29
CA VAL A 27 20.82 -4.15 -5.42
C VAL A 27 20.39 -3.59 -6.77
N SER A 28 19.47 -4.26 -7.46
CA SER A 28 19.00 -3.79 -8.77
C SER A 28 17.68 -3.06 -8.62
N ILE A 29 17.52 -1.96 -9.35
CA ILE A 29 16.27 -1.22 -9.51
C ILE A 29 15.85 -1.21 -10.98
N TRP A 30 14.57 -1.07 -11.25
CA TRP A 30 14.02 -1.01 -12.61
C TRP A 30 13.29 0.29 -12.81
N GLY A 31 13.69 1.03 -13.85
CA GLY A 31 12.94 2.18 -14.33
C GLY A 31 12.52 1.98 -15.79
N TYR A 32 11.98 3.03 -16.40
CA TYR A 32 11.59 3.01 -17.81
C TYR A 32 12.75 2.62 -18.75
N GLY A 33 13.97 3.04 -18.42
CA GLY A 33 15.20 2.69 -19.17
C GLY A 33 15.74 1.28 -18.90
N GLY A 34 15.03 0.45 -18.13
CA GLY A 34 15.45 -0.89 -17.76
C GLY A 34 16.19 -0.99 -16.43
N ARG A 35 16.95 -2.07 -16.26
CA ARG A 35 17.63 -2.44 -15.01
C ARG A 35 18.82 -1.52 -14.73
N MET A 36 18.94 -1.06 -13.50
CA MET A 36 20.09 -0.34 -12.99
C MET A 36 20.65 -1.00 -11.73
N GLU A 37 21.93 -1.35 -11.75
CA GLU A 37 22.62 -1.85 -10.55
C GLU A 37 23.08 -0.68 -9.67
N MET A 38 22.72 -0.75 -8.38
CA MET A 38 23.03 0.21 -7.32
C MET A 38 24.04 -0.36 -6.34
N THR A 39 25.23 0.24 -6.27
CA THR A 39 26.08 0.14 -5.07
C THR A 39 25.60 1.15 -4.03
N ALA A 40 25.97 0.99 -2.75
CA ALA A 40 25.67 1.98 -1.72
C ALA A 40 26.19 3.39 -2.09
N SER A 41 27.41 3.49 -2.62
CA SER A 41 27.97 4.77 -3.10
C SER A 41 27.14 5.42 -4.23
N LYS A 42 26.74 4.62 -5.23
CA LYS A 42 25.92 5.12 -6.34
C LYS A 42 24.53 5.54 -5.86
N PHE A 43 23.91 4.72 -5.00
CA PHE A 43 22.64 5.02 -4.35
C PHE A 43 22.71 6.33 -3.57
N MET A 44 23.68 6.48 -2.66
CA MET A 44 23.84 7.71 -1.87
C MET A 44 24.18 8.94 -2.71
N SER A 45 24.87 8.76 -3.86
CA SER A 45 25.07 9.86 -4.80
C SER A 45 23.76 10.35 -5.43
N MET A 46 22.79 9.46 -5.67
CA MET A 46 21.46 9.85 -6.13
C MET A 46 20.68 10.52 -5.01
N GLN A 47 20.76 10.00 -3.79
CA GLN A 47 20.09 10.62 -2.64
C GLN A 47 20.57 12.06 -2.40
N ARG A 48 21.87 12.34 -2.54
CA ARG A 48 22.38 13.73 -2.48
C ARG A 48 21.81 14.66 -3.54
N ALA A 49 21.44 14.13 -4.70
CA ALA A 49 20.80 14.91 -5.75
C ALA A 49 19.30 15.14 -5.46
N LEU A 50 18.63 14.16 -4.86
CA LEU A 50 17.19 14.20 -4.54
C LEU A 50 16.89 14.98 -3.26
N GLN A 51 17.77 14.91 -2.26
CA GLN A 51 17.63 15.50 -0.93
C GLN A 51 16.25 15.24 -0.29
N PRO A 52 15.80 13.98 -0.19
CA PRO A 52 14.52 13.68 0.43
C PRO A 52 14.58 13.91 1.94
N ASP A 53 13.44 14.23 2.56
CA ASP A 53 13.34 14.29 4.02
C ASP A 53 13.61 12.91 4.62
N TRP A 54 12.98 11.85 4.09
CA TRP A 54 13.16 10.47 4.53
C TRP A 54 13.62 9.60 3.36
N LEU A 55 14.57 8.69 3.60
CA LEU A 55 15.04 7.74 2.59
C LEU A 55 15.04 6.32 3.13
N GLN A 56 14.49 5.38 2.34
CA GLN A 56 14.67 3.96 2.58
C GLN A 56 16.14 3.60 2.38
N CYS A 57 16.74 2.88 3.32
CA CYS A 57 18.08 2.32 3.12
C CYS A 57 18.08 1.27 1.99
N LEU A 58 19.16 1.21 1.21
CA LEU A 58 19.40 0.12 0.29
C LEU A 58 19.34 -1.23 1.04
N SER A 59 18.51 -2.17 0.58
CA SER A 59 18.27 -3.45 1.26
C SER A 59 18.10 -4.61 0.28
N ASP A 60 18.19 -5.83 0.79
CA ASP A 60 18.03 -7.06 0.01
C ASP A 60 16.68 -7.75 0.30
N GLY A 61 15.59 -7.16 -0.18
CA GLY A 61 14.21 -7.68 -0.07
C GLY A 61 13.88 -8.84 -1.02
N ASP A 62 14.87 -9.36 -1.77
CA ASP A 62 14.70 -10.43 -2.76
C ASP A 62 14.67 -11.83 -2.11
N THR A 63 13.86 -11.96 -1.06
CA THR A 63 13.50 -13.24 -0.43
C THR A 63 12.14 -13.66 -0.95
N ILE A 64 12.11 -14.48 -2.00
CA ILE A 64 10.86 -15.00 -2.55
C ILE A 64 10.16 -15.83 -1.46
N SER A 65 9.00 -15.36 -1.01
CA SER A 65 8.19 -16.05 0.00
C SER A 65 7.77 -17.44 -0.47
N GLY A 66 7.71 -18.40 0.44
CA GLY A 66 7.42 -19.81 0.16
C GLY A 66 8.64 -20.66 -0.25
N GLU A 67 9.71 -20.03 -0.74
CA GLU A 67 10.92 -20.73 -1.22
C GLU A 67 12.21 -20.32 -0.46
N THR A 68 12.07 -19.46 0.55
CA THR A 68 13.23 -18.88 1.23
C THR A 68 13.91 -19.89 2.17
N SER A 69 15.07 -20.38 1.76
CA SER A 69 15.95 -21.14 2.65
C SER A 69 16.47 -20.27 3.81
N ARG A 70 16.74 -20.88 4.98
CA ARG A 70 17.38 -20.20 6.11
C ARG A 70 18.69 -19.50 5.71
N LYS A 71 19.47 -20.09 4.81
CA LYS A 71 20.71 -19.51 4.27
C LYS A 71 20.43 -18.23 3.46
N ARG A 72 19.34 -18.19 2.68
CA ARG A 72 18.95 -17.00 1.89
C ARG A 72 18.43 -15.87 2.78
N ALA A 73 17.61 -16.19 3.77
CA ALA A 73 17.12 -15.24 4.78
C ALA A 73 18.27 -14.62 5.58
N LYS A 74 19.21 -15.44 6.08
CA LYS A 74 20.40 -14.92 6.77
C LYS A 74 21.19 -13.94 5.88
N LYS A 75 21.33 -14.27 4.60
CA LYS A 75 22.07 -13.46 3.64
C LYS A 75 21.40 -12.10 3.36
N SER A 76 20.07 -12.04 3.27
CA SER A 76 19.38 -10.74 3.09
C SER A 76 19.59 -9.81 4.28
N VAL A 77 19.51 -10.35 5.50
CA VAL A 77 19.77 -9.59 6.72
C VAL A 77 21.22 -9.11 6.76
N ASP A 78 22.20 -10.00 6.54
CA ASP A 78 23.63 -9.63 6.59
C ASP A 78 23.98 -8.56 5.54
N ARG A 79 23.43 -8.66 4.32
CA ARG A 79 23.61 -7.66 3.27
C ARG A 79 22.98 -6.32 3.63
N SER A 80 21.76 -6.33 4.13
CA SER A 80 21.02 -5.10 4.45
C SER A 80 21.65 -4.35 5.62
N LEU A 81 22.18 -5.06 6.62
CA LEU A 81 22.98 -4.44 7.68
C LEU A 81 24.28 -3.85 7.13
N SER A 82 24.97 -4.57 6.24
CA SER A 82 26.18 -4.04 5.59
C SER A 82 25.89 -2.78 4.76
N PHE A 83 24.78 -2.74 4.02
CA PHE A 83 24.36 -1.56 3.27
C PHE A 83 23.97 -0.41 4.18
N LEU A 84 23.27 -0.69 5.29
CA LEU A 84 22.89 0.31 6.27
C LEU A 84 24.11 0.99 6.89
N ASP A 85 25.07 0.18 7.38
CA ASP A 85 26.28 0.70 7.99
C ASP A 85 27.11 1.53 6.97
N GLU A 86 27.15 1.12 5.69
CA GLU A 86 27.81 1.88 4.63
C GLU A 86 27.07 3.18 4.27
N CYS A 87 25.74 3.15 4.15
CA CYS A 87 24.92 4.31 3.80
C CYS A 87 24.94 5.37 4.90
N LEU A 88 24.86 4.98 6.18
CA LEU A 88 25.00 5.90 7.32
C LEU A 88 26.37 6.60 7.30
N ARG A 89 27.46 5.84 7.10
CA ARG A 89 28.82 6.40 6.97
C ARG A 89 28.97 7.37 5.79
N LEU A 90 28.24 7.16 4.71
CA LEU A 90 28.23 8.06 3.55
C LEU A 90 27.36 9.30 3.83
N GLN A 91 26.24 9.14 4.52
CA GLN A 91 25.36 10.23 4.92
C GLN A 91 26.06 11.22 5.86
N GLU A 92 26.78 10.72 6.87
CA GLU A 92 27.57 11.56 7.80
C GLU A 92 28.56 12.47 7.07
N LYS A 93 29.09 12.02 5.93
CA LYS A 93 30.06 12.77 5.11
C LYS A 93 29.42 13.67 4.06
N SER A 94 28.09 13.71 4.00
CA SER A 94 27.33 14.42 2.97
C SER A 94 26.61 15.62 3.59
N PRO A 95 27.07 16.86 3.37
CA PRO A 95 26.39 18.07 3.85
C PRO A 95 24.95 18.19 3.34
N GLU A 96 24.68 17.71 2.13
CA GLU A 96 23.38 17.78 1.46
C GLU A 96 22.32 16.88 2.11
N LEU A 97 22.72 15.86 2.89
CA LEU A 97 21.84 14.87 3.51
C LEU A 97 21.75 15.00 5.03
N GLN A 98 22.25 16.10 5.60
CA GLN A 98 22.19 16.33 7.05
C GLN A 98 20.75 16.54 7.55
N GLY A 99 19.85 17.05 6.69
CA GLY A 99 18.42 17.15 6.98
C GLY A 99 17.63 15.87 6.69
N SER A 100 18.24 14.89 6.01
CA SER A 100 17.58 13.65 5.62
C SER A 100 17.63 12.61 6.73
N VAL A 101 16.62 11.75 6.80
CA VAL A 101 16.47 10.72 7.82
C VAL A 101 16.48 9.34 7.17
N MET A 102 17.41 8.49 7.59
CA MET A 102 17.52 7.11 7.13
C MET A 102 16.44 6.23 7.78
N VAL A 103 15.67 5.50 6.97
CA VAL A 103 14.74 4.45 7.39
C VAL A 103 15.44 3.10 7.23
N GLY A 104 15.64 2.38 8.34
CA GLY A 104 16.24 1.05 8.33
C GLY A 104 15.26 0.01 7.82
N VAL A 105 15.74 -1.00 7.08
CA VAL A 105 14.87 -2.03 6.50
C VAL A 105 15.00 -3.34 7.28
N ILE A 106 13.87 -3.94 7.60
CA ILE A 106 13.78 -5.23 8.30
C ILE A 106 13.55 -6.33 7.27
N GLU A 107 14.57 -7.17 7.10
CA GLU A 107 14.55 -8.30 6.17
C GLU A 107 14.47 -9.63 6.92
N GLY A 108 14.69 -10.74 6.21
CA GLY A 108 14.73 -12.10 6.77
C GLY A 108 13.70 -13.04 6.18
N GLY A 109 12.92 -12.58 5.19
CA GLY A 109 11.90 -13.37 4.50
C GLY A 109 10.92 -14.02 5.49
N ASP A 110 10.65 -15.30 5.28
CA ASP A 110 9.66 -16.06 6.06
C ASP A 110 10.27 -16.72 7.32
N VAL A 111 11.54 -16.43 7.65
CA VAL A 111 12.27 -17.08 8.75
C VAL A 111 12.23 -16.21 10.00
N LEU A 112 11.41 -16.60 10.98
CA LEU A 112 11.21 -15.85 12.22
C LEU A 112 12.52 -15.47 12.94
N GLU A 113 13.45 -16.42 13.12
CA GLU A 113 14.74 -16.15 13.79
C GLU A 113 15.54 -15.03 13.10
N GLU A 114 15.56 -15.01 11.76
CA GLU A 114 16.28 -14.00 10.98
C GLU A 114 15.53 -12.66 10.95
N ARG A 115 14.19 -12.68 10.94
CA ARG A 115 13.35 -11.46 11.10
C ARG A 115 13.60 -10.76 12.43
N LEU A 116 13.60 -11.50 13.54
CA LEU A 116 13.87 -10.95 14.87
C LEU A 116 15.33 -10.45 14.97
N ARG A 117 16.27 -11.18 14.38
CA ARG A 117 17.67 -10.72 14.29
C ARG A 117 17.77 -9.42 13.51
N SER A 118 17.12 -9.31 12.36
CA SER A 118 17.09 -8.09 11.54
C SER A 118 16.52 -6.91 12.33
N ALA A 119 15.39 -7.11 13.02
CA ALA A 119 14.76 -6.07 13.84
C ALA A 119 15.71 -5.56 14.93
N ARG A 120 16.25 -6.47 15.75
CA ARG A 120 17.16 -6.14 16.85
C ARG A 120 18.44 -5.48 16.38
N GLU A 121 19.03 -5.97 15.29
CA GLU A 121 20.27 -5.41 14.76
C GLU A 121 20.05 -4.04 14.13
N THR A 122 19.03 -3.88 13.29
CA THR A 122 18.70 -2.58 12.67
C THR A 122 18.36 -1.53 13.73
N ALA A 123 17.64 -1.90 14.80
CA ALA A 123 17.30 -1.00 15.90
C ALA A 123 18.51 -0.45 16.69
N LYS A 124 19.68 -1.10 16.61
CA LYS A 124 20.93 -0.60 17.22
C LYS A 124 21.55 0.57 16.45
N ARG A 125 21.14 0.80 15.20
CA ARG A 125 21.67 1.88 14.36
C ARG A 125 20.86 3.17 14.52
N THR A 126 21.46 4.29 14.16
CA THR A 126 20.84 5.62 14.18
C THR A 126 19.90 5.83 13.00
N VAL A 127 18.83 5.04 12.93
CA VAL A 127 17.74 5.18 11.96
C VAL A 127 16.55 5.91 12.59
N GLY A 128 15.80 6.65 11.78
CA GLY A 128 14.61 7.39 12.23
C GLY A 128 13.31 6.61 12.20
N GLY A 129 13.30 5.42 11.61
CA GLY A 129 12.14 4.53 11.51
C GLY A 129 12.52 3.19 10.89
N PHE A 130 11.53 2.30 10.77
CA PHE A 130 11.74 0.93 10.29
C PHE A 130 10.77 0.58 9.17
N LEU A 131 11.29 0.17 8.01
CA LEU A 131 10.50 -0.42 6.94
C LEU A 131 10.42 -1.93 7.14
N LEU A 132 9.20 -2.45 7.19
CA LEU A 132 8.88 -3.87 7.26
C LEU A 132 8.70 -4.41 5.84
N ASP A 133 9.79 -4.82 5.20
CA ASP A 133 9.79 -5.28 3.80
C ASP A 133 9.43 -6.77 3.69
N GLY A 134 9.03 -7.24 2.51
CA GLY A 134 8.82 -8.66 2.20
C GLY A 134 7.53 -9.25 2.77
N PHE A 135 6.48 -8.44 2.95
CA PHE A 135 5.14 -8.87 3.38
C PHE A 135 4.09 -8.79 2.27
N GLN A 136 4.46 -8.28 1.09
CA GLN A 136 3.63 -8.16 -0.11
C GLN A 136 3.34 -9.52 -0.79
N GLY A 137 2.28 -9.58 -1.60
CA GLY A 137 1.94 -10.75 -2.44
C GLY A 137 1.16 -11.87 -1.74
N GLN A 138 0.93 -13.01 -2.39
CA GLN A 138 0.12 -14.12 -1.82
C GLN A 138 0.92 -15.39 -1.47
N ALA A 139 2.23 -15.41 -1.73
CA ALA A 139 3.04 -16.62 -1.57
C ALA A 139 3.18 -17.06 -0.11
N MET A 140 3.22 -16.12 0.85
CA MET A 140 3.19 -16.43 2.27
C MET A 140 1.74 -16.53 2.78
N ALA A 141 1.42 -17.61 3.48
CA ALA A 141 0.12 -17.77 4.12
C ALA A 141 -0.19 -16.59 5.06
N LYS A 142 -1.45 -16.12 5.03
CA LYS A 142 -1.91 -14.95 5.79
C LYS A 142 -1.58 -15.04 7.28
N GLU A 143 -1.88 -16.17 7.92
CA GLU A 143 -1.60 -16.39 9.34
C GLU A 143 -0.10 -16.25 9.67
N THR A 144 0.78 -16.78 8.80
CA THR A 144 2.23 -16.66 8.94
C THR A 144 2.68 -15.20 8.85
N LYS A 145 2.16 -14.43 7.89
CA LYS A 145 2.47 -12.99 7.76
C LYS A 145 2.12 -12.24 9.03
N LEU A 146 0.90 -12.43 9.51
CA LEU A 146 0.37 -11.76 10.68
C LEU A 146 1.14 -12.14 11.96
N LYS A 147 1.58 -13.39 12.08
CA LYS A 147 2.43 -13.85 13.19
C LYS A 147 3.84 -13.25 13.14
N LEU A 148 4.47 -13.26 11.97
CA LEU A 148 5.78 -12.66 11.77
C LEU A 148 5.74 -11.16 12.05
N MET A 149 4.72 -10.47 11.54
CA MET A 149 4.51 -9.05 11.75
C MET A 149 4.45 -8.70 13.25
N ALA A 150 3.55 -9.34 14.00
CA ALA A 150 3.41 -9.10 15.44
C ALA A 150 4.69 -9.40 16.23
N SER A 151 5.44 -10.44 15.81
CA SER A 151 6.71 -10.79 16.46
C SER A 151 7.81 -9.76 16.18
N VAL A 152 7.85 -9.19 14.98
CA VAL A 152 8.84 -8.19 14.58
C VAL A 152 8.55 -6.85 15.22
N THR A 153 7.31 -6.38 15.20
CA THR A 153 6.95 -5.06 15.74
C THR A 153 7.17 -4.99 17.25
N ALA A 154 6.99 -6.09 17.98
CA ALA A 154 7.30 -6.21 19.40
C ALA A 154 8.79 -6.05 19.76
N GLU A 155 9.70 -6.25 18.81
CA GLU A 155 11.14 -6.04 19.00
C GLU A 155 11.60 -4.61 18.64
N LEU A 156 10.73 -3.82 18.01
CA LEU A 156 11.07 -2.49 17.51
C LEU A 156 10.69 -1.41 18.53
N PRO A 157 11.55 -0.38 18.75
CA PRO A 157 11.25 0.75 19.61
C PRO A 157 9.91 1.41 19.30
N GLU A 158 9.12 1.71 20.34
CA GLU A 158 7.79 2.33 20.21
C GLU A 158 7.82 3.81 19.84
N ASP A 159 8.95 4.48 20.05
CA ASP A 159 9.15 5.91 19.77
C ASP A 159 9.50 6.20 18.30
N LYS A 160 9.53 5.17 17.44
CA LYS A 160 9.89 5.29 16.03
C LYS A 160 8.81 4.70 15.11
N PRO A 161 8.50 5.37 13.98
CA PRO A 161 7.50 4.91 13.04
C PRO A 161 7.91 3.62 12.32
N ARG A 162 6.90 2.77 12.07
CA ARG A 162 7.00 1.52 11.32
C ARG A 162 6.24 1.67 10.00
N PHE A 163 6.98 1.56 8.91
CA PHE A 163 6.49 1.63 7.55
C PHE A 163 6.24 0.22 7.01
N ILE A 164 5.28 0.09 6.11
CA ILE A 164 5.10 -1.10 5.31
C ILE A 164 4.84 -0.72 3.86
N HIS A 165 5.41 -1.49 2.94
CA HIS A 165 5.20 -1.32 1.50
C HIS A 165 4.34 -2.44 0.93
N GLY A 166 3.68 -2.15 -0.20
CA GLY A 166 2.93 -3.15 -0.95
C GLY A 166 1.65 -3.67 -0.28
N ILE A 167 1.20 -3.02 0.80
CA ILE A 167 -0.09 -3.26 1.46
C ILE A 167 -0.96 -2.02 1.30
N GLY A 168 -2.12 -2.18 0.64
CA GLY A 168 -3.01 -1.06 0.38
C GLY A 168 -4.50 -1.41 0.33
N LYS A 169 -4.89 -2.68 0.42
CA LYS A 169 -6.32 -3.01 0.52
C LYS A 169 -6.84 -2.63 1.92
N PRO A 170 -8.07 -2.08 2.03
CA PRO A 170 -8.62 -1.62 3.31
C PRO A 170 -8.65 -2.66 4.43
N ASP A 171 -8.98 -3.92 4.12
CA ASP A 171 -9.01 -5.04 5.06
C ASP A 171 -7.60 -5.40 5.56
N GLU A 172 -6.62 -5.47 4.66
CA GLU A 172 -5.24 -5.75 5.01
C GLU A 172 -4.67 -4.64 5.92
N ILE A 173 -4.92 -3.36 5.59
CA ILE A 173 -4.44 -2.22 6.37
C ILE A 173 -4.83 -2.36 7.85
N LEU A 174 -6.09 -2.68 8.13
CA LEU A 174 -6.58 -2.82 9.51
C LEU A 174 -5.85 -3.95 10.26
N GLU A 175 -5.55 -5.07 9.60
CA GLU A 175 -4.80 -6.16 10.23
C GLU A 175 -3.36 -5.77 10.59
N TYR A 176 -2.71 -4.94 9.77
CA TYR A 176 -1.35 -4.47 10.03
C TYR A 176 -1.32 -3.34 11.07
N ILE A 177 -2.34 -2.47 11.10
CA ILE A 177 -2.49 -1.45 12.15
C ILE A 177 -2.61 -2.10 13.53
N GLU A 178 -3.45 -3.13 13.68
CA GLU A 178 -3.57 -3.90 14.94
C GLU A 178 -2.24 -4.52 15.41
N ARG A 179 -1.26 -4.64 14.51
CA ARG A 179 0.06 -5.22 14.78
C ARG A 179 1.14 -4.16 14.91
N GLY A 180 0.77 -2.88 15.00
CA GLY A 180 1.67 -1.78 15.27
C GLY A 180 2.37 -1.22 14.03
N VAL A 181 1.77 -1.31 12.85
CA VAL A 181 2.26 -0.59 11.66
C VAL A 181 1.63 0.79 11.58
N ASP A 182 2.44 1.81 11.28
CA ASP A 182 2.05 3.22 11.37
C ASP A 182 1.84 3.88 9.99
N VAL A 183 2.71 3.58 9.02
CA VAL A 183 2.74 4.26 7.72
C VAL A 183 2.61 3.28 6.57
N PHE A 184 1.68 3.58 5.67
CA PHE A 184 1.33 2.77 4.50
C PHE A 184 1.48 3.58 3.21
N GLU A 185 1.79 2.89 2.12
CA GLU A 185 1.75 3.47 0.78
C GLU A 185 0.30 3.58 0.27
N SER A 186 0.00 4.65 -0.46
CA SER A 186 -1.32 4.89 -1.05
C SER A 186 -1.38 4.54 -2.55
N PHE A 187 -0.79 3.41 -2.96
CA PHE A 187 -0.78 2.97 -4.36
C PHE A 187 -2.09 2.28 -4.78
N PHE A 188 -2.86 1.72 -3.85
CA PHE A 188 -4.13 1.07 -4.13
C PHE A 188 -5.16 1.98 -4.84
N PRO A 189 -5.45 3.22 -4.39
CA PRO A 189 -6.36 4.13 -5.12
C PRO A 189 -5.86 4.48 -6.52
N TYR A 190 -4.54 4.53 -6.75
CA TYR A 190 -3.97 4.67 -8.08
C TYR A 190 -4.31 3.45 -8.95
N GLN A 191 -4.06 2.23 -8.45
CA GLN A 191 -4.39 1.00 -9.18
C GLN A 191 -5.90 0.88 -9.51
N VAL A 192 -6.77 1.30 -8.60
CA VAL A 192 -8.23 1.38 -8.81
C VAL A 192 -8.56 2.32 -9.97
N THR A 193 -7.87 3.46 -10.03
CA THR A 193 -8.05 4.44 -11.12
C THR A 193 -7.59 3.89 -12.47
N GLU A 194 -6.41 3.24 -12.52
CA GLU A 194 -5.85 2.69 -13.76
C GLU A 194 -6.75 1.62 -14.41
N ARG A 195 -7.51 0.88 -13.61
CA ARG A 195 -8.51 -0.09 -14.10
C ARG A 195 -9.90 0.51 -14.35
N GLY A 196 -10.06 1.84 -14.24
CA GLY A 196 -11.32 2.54 -14.53
C GLY A 196 -12.40 2.34 -13.47
N CYS A 197 -11.99 2.08 -12.23
CA CYS A 197 -12.89 1.88 -11.09
C CYS A 197 -12.91 3.08 -10.15
N ALA A 198 -13.95 3.15 -9.32
CA ALA A 198 -14.05 4.09 -8.21
C ALA A 198 -14.22 3.33 -6.89
N LEU A 199 -13.43 3.70 -5.87
CA LEU A 199 -13.63 3.23 -4.50
C LEU A 199 -15.02 3.64 -4.01
N SER A 200 -15.74 2.70 -3.39
CA SER A 200 -17.13 2.91 -2.96
C SER A 200 -17.48 2.27 -1.63
N PHE A 201 -16.55 1.57 -1.00
CA PHE A 201 -16.75 0.96 0.32
C PHE A 201 -17.05 2.00 1.40
N SER A 202 -17.91 1.62 2.34
CA SER A 202 -18.24 2.40 3.52
C SER A 202 -17.18 2.22 4.61
N TYR A 203 -16.76 3.35 5.20
CA TYR A 203 -15.92 3.41 6.40
C TYR A 203 -16.61 4.18 7.53
N ASP A 204 -17.93 4.37 7.42
CA ASP A 204 -18.77 4.93 8.48
C ASP A 204 -19.21 3.84 9.44
N TYR A 205 -18.51 3.75 10.57
CA TYR A 205 -18.71 2.75 11.63
C TYR A 205 -19.67 3.20 12.73
N ASN A 206 -20.17 4.44 12.65
CA ASN A 206 -21.17 5.01 13.55
C ASN A 206 -22.45 5.28 12.76
N PRO A 207 -23.21 4.25 12.38
CA PRO A 207 -24.46 4.52 11.71
C PRO A 207 -25.38 5.28 12.67
N ASP A 208 -25.89 6.41 12.23
CA ASP A 208 -27.07 7.03 12.83
C ASP A 208 -28.15 5.93 12.97
N PRO A 209 -28.70 5.69 14.17
CA PRO A 209 -29.74 4.68 14.40
C PRO A 209 -30.91 4.82 13.43
N GLU A 210 -31.25 6.05 13.01
CA GLU A 210 -32.34 6.30 12.05
C GLU A 210 -31.92 5.97 10.60
N ALA A 211 -30.67 6.23 10.23
CA ALA A 211 -30.14 5.92 8.88
C ALA A 211 -29.93 4.41 8.66
N ALA A 212 -29.60 3.64 9.71
CA ALA A 212 -29.45 2.19 9.65
C ALA A 212 -30.77 1.48 9.27
N VAL A 213 -31.90 1.98 9.79
CA VAL A 213 -33.25 1.45 9.52
C VAL A 213 -33.68 1.75 8.08
N ILE A 214 -33.33 2.92 7.54
CA ILE A 214 -33.65 3.29 6.15
C ILE A 214 -32.88 2.41 5.15
N LYS A 215 -31.59 2.12 5.39
CA LYS A 215 -30.79 1.23 4.53
C LYS A 215 -31.29 -0.22 4.54
N GLN A 216 -31.78 -0.74 5.67
CA GLN A 216 -32.38 -2.08 5.73
C GLN A 216 -33.71 -2.18 4.97
N ASN A 217 -34.52 -1.11 4.97
CA ASN A 217 -35.80 -1.08 4.25
C ASN A 217 -35.64 -0.80 2.75
N GLY A 218 -34.54 -0.18 2.31
CA GLY A 218 -34.26 0.11 0.89
C GLY A 218 -33.67 -1.05 0.07
N ILE A 219 -33.33 -2.19 0.70
CA ILE A 219 -32.76 -3.37 0.01
C ILE A 219 -33.85 -4.34 -0.50
N GLN A 220 -35.14 -4.08 -0.24
CA GLN A 220 -36.22 -4.97 -0.72
C GLN A 220 -36.63 -4.78 -2.19
N ASP A 221 -36.12 -3.76 -2.91
CA ASP A 221 -36.41 -3.55 -4.33
C ASP A 221 -35.15 -3.60 -5.20
N ALA A 222 -34.55 -4.78 -5.32
CA ALA A 222 -33.71 -5.14 -6.47
C ALA A 222 -33.95 -6.61 -6.80
N GLY A 223 -34.68 -6.83 -7.88
CA GLY A 223 -35.27 -8.11 -8.25
C GLY A 223 -34.25 -9.24 -8.47
N LYS A 224 -34.66 -10.43 -8.01
CA LYS A 224 -34.24 -11.71 -8.57
C LYS A 224 -34.34 -11.65 -10.10
N ASN A 225 -33.23 -11.87 -10.79
CA ASN A 225 -33.21 -12.57 -12.07
C ASN A 225 -31.85 -13.23 -12.22
N GLY A 226 -31.83 -14.56 -12.08
CA GLY A 226 -30.70 -15.38 -12.45
C GLY A 226 -30.66 -15.52 -13.97
N THR A 227 -29.48 -15.37 -14.54
CA THR A 227 -29.16 -15.85 -15.89
C THR A 227 -27.75 -16.44 -15.85
N GLU A 228 -27.67 -17.65 -16.37
CA GLU A 228 -26.50 -18.51 -16.47
C GLU A 228 -25.34 -17.81 -17.19
N LYS A 229 -24.11 -17.99 -16.68
CA LYS A 229 -22.89 -17.49 -17.31
C LYS A 229 -22.46 -18.45 -18.42
N ASP A 230 -22.53 -17.98 -19.66
CA ASP A 230 -21.73 -18.55 -20.74
C ASP A 230 -20.25 -18.17 -20.54
N ILE A 231 -19.43 -19.20 -20.40
CA ILE A 231 -17.98 -19.12 -20.28
C ILE A 231 -17.41 -19.21 -21.69
N ASN A 232 -16.93 -18.10 -22.24
CA ASN A 232 -15.74 -18.04 -23.09
C ASN A 232 -15.52 -16.62 -23.61
N GLU A 233 -14.45 -15.96 -23.16
CA GLU A 233 -13.36 -15.55 -24.05
C GLU A 233 -12.21 -14.96 -23.22
N THR A 234 -11.07 -15.60 -23.35
CA THR A 234 -9.79 -15.36 -22.67
C THR A 234 -9.16 -14.06 -23.15
N SER A 235 -8.96 -13.09 -22.25
CA SER A 235 -8.03 -12.00 -22.49
C SER A 235 -7.21 -11.69 -21.22
N LYS A 236 -5.89 -11.62 -21.44
CA LYS A 236 -4.76 -11.20 -20.59
C LYS A 236 -5.10 -10.65 -19.19
N ALA A 237 -4.75 -11.42 -18.15
CA ALA A 237 -4.61 -11.05 -16.74
C ALA A 237 -5.20 -9.68 -16.34
N ASP A 238 -6.51 -9.62 -16.17
CA ASP A 238 -7.19 -8.48 -15.55
C ASP A 238 -6.73 -8.36 -14.08
N PRO A 239 -6.31 -7.17 -13.60
CA PRO A 239 -6.14 -6.96 -12.17
C PRO A 239 -7.50 -7.13 -11.50
N GLU A 240 -7.64 -8.17 -10.66
CA GLU A 240 -8.89 -8.54 -9.99
C GLU A 240 -9.53 -7.31 -9.32
N ILE A 241 -10.62 -6.84 -9.93
CA ILE A 241 -11.50 -5.81 -9.36
C ILE A 241 -11.97 -6.34 -8.00
N THR A 242 -11.77 -5.54 -6.95
CA THR A 242 -12.13 -5.91 -5.58
C THR A 242 -13.59 -5.58 -5.29
N SER A 243 -14.12 -6.06 -4.18
CA SER A 243 -15.45 -5.69 -3.68
C SER A 243 -15.51 -4.26 -3.10
N PHE A 244 -14.37 -3.59 -2.94
CA PHE A 244 -14.29 -2.22 -2.42
C PHE A 244 -14.58 -1.13 -3.45
N GLU A 245 -14.78 -1.51 -4.72
CA GLU A 245 -14.82 -0.60 -5.86
C GLU A 245 -15.94 -0.95 -6.84
N ILE A 246 -16.35 0.05 -7.62
CA ILE A 246 -17.32 -0.09 -8.71
C ILE A 246 -16.63 0.09 -10.06
N PHE A 247 -16.93 -0.80 -11.01
CA PHE A 247 -16.40 -0.74 -12.37
C PHE A 247 -17.27 0.13 -13.27
N LEU A 248 -16.87 1.38 -13.48
CA LEU A 248 -17.71 2.39 -14.14
C LEU A 248 -17.87 2.18 -15.65
N LYS A 249 -17.14 1.26 -16.27
CA LYS A 249 -17.37 0.86 -17.68
C LYS A 249 -18.60 -0.04 -17.85
N GLU A 250 -19.17 -0.58 -16.77
CA GLU A 250 -20.38 -1.40 -16.85
C GLU A 250 -21.58 -0.59 -17.35
N LYS A 251 -22.40 -1.21 -18.22
CA LYS A 251 -23.57 -0.56 -18.83
C LYS A 251 -24.61 -0.08 -17.82
N ARG A 252 -24.67 -0.67 -16.62
CA ARG A 252 -25.60 -0.25 -15.56
C ARG A 252 -25.40 1.20 -15.11
N TYR A 253 -24.19 1.74 -15.30
CA TYR A 253 -23.88 3.13 -14.92
C TYR A 253 -24.20 4.15 -16.01
N ARG A 254 -24.62 3.72 -17.20
CA ARG A 254 -24.89 4.61 -18.35
C ARG A 254 -25.90 5.71 -18.03
N ASP A 255 -26.96 5.35 -17.32
CA ASP A 255 -28.06 6.25 -16.96
C ASP A 255 -28.17 6.44 -15.43
N ASP A 256 -27.05 6.23 -14.72
CA ASP A 256 -26.95 6.47 -13.28
C ASP A 256 -26.47 7.89 -13.01
N PHE A 257 -27.42 8.79 -12.74
CA PHE A 257 -27.14 10.21 -12.51
C PHE A 257 -26.70 10.54 -11.07
N GLY A 258 -26.50 9.54 -10.21
CA GLY A 258 -25.96 9.74 -8.87
C GLY A 258 -24.45 10.02 -8.86
N PRO A 259 -23.90 10.57 -7.75
CA PRO A 259 -22.46 10.73 -7.57
C PRO A 259 -21.77 9.37 -7.39
N LEU A 260 -20.44 9.29 -7.56
CA LEU A 260 -19.70 8.03 -7.35
C LEU A 260 -19.98 7.43 -5.96
N VAL A 261 -19.92 8.27 -4.92
CA VAL A 261 -20.30 7.92 -3.54
C VAL A 261 -21.16 9.05 -2.96
N HIS A 262 -22.32 8.71 -2.41
CA HIS A 262 -23.19 9.69 -1.74
C HIS A 262 -22.51 10.25 -0.49
N GLY A 263 -22.57 11.58 -0.31
CA GLY A 263 -21.93 12.26 0.82
C GLY A 263 -20.42 12.52 0.66
N CYS A 264 -19.79 12.04 -0.41
CA CYS A 264 -18.38 12.35 -0.69
C CYS A 264 -18.20 13.82 -1.08
N THR A 265 -17.20 14.48 -0.50
CA THR A 265 -16.90 15.90 -0.71
C THR A 265 -15.83 16.14 -1.78
N CYS A 266 -15.44 15.12 -2.54
CA CYS A 266 -14.45 15.28 -3.62
C CYS A 266 -15.04 16.07 -4.79
N TYR A 267 -14.16 16.72 -5.57
CA TYR A 267 -14.58 17.49 -6.76
C TYR A 267 -15.45 16.66 -7.72
N CYS A 268 -15.09 15.38 -7.95
CA CYS A 268 -15.85 14.52 -8.85
C CYS A 268 -17.30 14.31 -8.34
N CYS A 269 -17.47 13.89 -7.08
CA CYS A 269 -18.80 13.63 -6.51
C CYS A 269 -19.67 14.88 -6.36
N GLN A 270 -19.06 16.06 -6.20
CA GLN A 270 -19.79 17.32 -6.09
C GLN A 270 -20.30 17.87 -7.44
N ASN A 271 -19.66 17.49 -8.55
CA ASN A 271 -19.91 18.12 -9.86
C ASN A 271 -20.35 17.14 -10.96
N HIS A 272 -20.15 15.84 -10.77
CA HIS A 272 -20.33 14.84 -11.83
C HIS A 272 -21.07 13.60 -11.34
N SER A 273 -21.72 12.92 -12.29
CA SER A 273 -22.44 11.67 -12.05
C SER A 273 -21.64 10.44 -12.51
N ARG A 274 -22.06 9.27 -12.04
CA ARG A 274 -21.58 7.97 -12.55
C ARG A 274 -21.78 7.85 -14.05
N ALA A 275 -22.93 8.29 -14.58
CA ALA A 275 -23.22 8.36 -16.01
C ALA A 275 -22.22 9.20 -16.80
N TYR A 276 -21.83 10.36 -16.26
CA TYR A 276 -20.82 11.19 -16.90
C TYR A 276 -19.45 10.53 -16.92
N VAL A 277 -19.00 9.95 -15.79
CA VAL A 277 -17.71 9.25 -15.75
C VAL A 277 -17.73 7.98 -16.62
N HIS A 278 -18.83 7.23 -16.63
CA HIS A 278 -19.06 6.11 -17.54
C HIS A 278 -18.90 6.56 -18.99
N HIS A 279 -19.56 7.66 -19.38
CA HIS A 279 -19.43 8.22 -20.72
C HIS A 279 -17.98 8.52 -21.07
N LEU A 280 -17.26 9.25 -20.23
CA LEU A 280 -15.84 9.58 -20.45
C LEU A 280 -14.96 8.33 -20.61
N LEU A 281 -15.19 7.29 -19.80
CA LEU A 281 -14.45 6.03 -19.90
C LEU A 281 -14.73 5.29 -21.21
N VAL A 282 -16.00 5.26 -21.65
CA VAL A 282 -16.42 4.57 -22.89
C VAL A 282 -15.97 5.34 -24.13
N THR A 283 -15.90 6.67 -24.07
CA THR A 283 -15.37 7.51 -25.15
C THR A 283 -13.85 7.66 -25.13
N ASN A 284 -13.15 6.99 -24.19
CA ASN A 284 -11.69 7.04 -24.02
C ASN A 284 -11.14 8.46 -23.78
N GLU A 285 -11.86 9.26 -23.00
CA GLU A 285 -11.43 10.60 -22.61
C GLU A 285 -10.53 10.55 -21.37
N LEU A 286 -9.35 11.19 -21.44
CA LEU A 286 -8.35 11.20 -20.36
C LEU A 286 -8.87 11.88 -19.07
N LEU A 287 -9.89 12.74 -19.20
CA LEU A 287 -10.55 13.39 -18.05
C LEU A 287 -11.14 12.36 -17.08
N ALA A 288 -11.54 11.17 -17.55
CA ALA A 288 -12.03 10.10 -16.68
C ALA A 288 -11.00 9.73 -15.60
N GLY A 289 -9.74 9.53 -15.99
CA GLY A 289 -8.66 9.18 -15.07
C GLY A 289 -8.41 10.28 -14.05
N VAL A 290 -8.44 11.55 -14.46
CA VAL A 290 -8.27 12.70 -13.56
C VAL A 290 -9.36 12.72 -12.49
N LEU A 291 -10.64 12.60 -12.89
CA LEU A 291 -11.77 12.61 -11.96
C LEU A 291 -11.75 11.42 -11.00
N LEU A 292 -11.42 10.23 -11.50
CA LEU A 292 -11.29 9.03 -10.68
C LEU A 292 -10.13 9.14 -9.70
N MET A 293 -8.99 9.69 -10.11
CA MET A 293 -7.83 9.88 -9.24
C MET A 293 -8.17 10.81 -8.08
N MET A 294 -8.83 11.95 -8.36
CA MET A 294 -9.28 12.89 -7.34
C MET A 294 -10.24 12.22 -6.34
N HIS A 295 -11.20 11.43 -6.83
CA HIS A 295 -12.14 10.70 -5.98
C HIS A 295 -11.46 9.62 -5.14
N ASN A 296 -10.69 8.74 -5.77
CA ASN A 296 -10.09 7.58 -5.13
C ASN A 296 -9.09 8.00 -4.04
N PHE A 297 -8.28 9.03 -4.28
CA PHE A 297 -7.40 9.57 -3.24
C PHE A 297 -8.18 10.21 -2.09
N GLN A 298 -9.18 11.05 -2.37
CA GLN A 298 -10.01 11.64 -1.31
C GLN A 298 -10.70 10.56 -0.47
N HIS A 299 -11.26 9.54 -1.10
CA HIS A 299 -11.96 8.43 -0.43
C HIS A 299 -11.02 7.64 0.46
N TYR A 300 -9.84 7.30 -0.05
CA TYR A 300 -8.82 6.55 0.66
C TYR A 300 -8.22 7.33 1.85
N PHE A 301 -7.96 8.63 1.68
CA PHE A 301 -7.49 9.47 2.79
C PHE A 301 -8.57 9.71 3.85
N SER A 302 -9.83 9.79 3.45
CA SER A 302 -10.98 9.86 4.38
C SER A 302 -11.13 8.54 5.17
N PHE A 303 -10.86 7.39 4.55
CA PHE A 303 -10.78 6.12 5.25
C PHE A 303 -9.67 6.14 6.34
N PHE A 304 -8.46 6.61 6.03
CA PHE A 304 -7.40 6.76 7.03
C PHE A 304 -7.75 7.76 8.14
N HIS A 305 -8.54 8.79 7.84
CA HIS A 305 -9.09 9.69 8.86
C HIS A 305 -10.06 8.93 9.78
N SER A 306 -11.00 8.17 9.20
CA SER A 306 -11.94 7.32 9.96
C SER A 306 -11.22 6.31 10.85
N ILE A 307 -10.11 5.70 10.38
CA ILE A 307 -9.29 4.81 11.22
C ILE A 307 -8.75 5.53 12.45
N ARG A 308 -8.20 6.74 12.30
CA ARG A 308 -7.67 7.51 13.43
C ARG A 308 -8.77 7.93 14.41
N ASP A 309 -9.95 8.27 13.90
CA ASP A 309 -11.12 8.55 14.74
C ASP A 309 -11.56 7.30 15.49
N ALA A 310 -11.61 6.14 14.83
CA ALA A 310 -11.98 4.87 15.45
C ALA A 310 -10.99 4.45 16.53
N LEU A 311 -9.68 4.66 16.33
CA LEU A 311 -8.66 4.45 17.36
C LEU A 311 -8.83 5.38 18.55
N ARG A 312 -9.09 6.67 18.30
CA ARG A 312 -9.33 7.66 19.37
C ARG A 312 -10.58 7.34 20.20
N ASP A 313 -11.61 6.83 19.54
CA ASP A 313 -12.90 6.57 20.14
C ASP A 313 -13.05 5.12 20.68
N ASP A 314 -11.98 4.32 20.64
CA ASP A 314 -11.97 2.89 21.02
C ASP A 314 -13.01 2.05 20.27
N ARG A 315 -13.14 2.32 18.97
CA ARG A 315 -14.13 1.73 18.05
C ARG A 315 -13.54 1.12 16.77
N LEU A 316 -12.26 0.72 16.83
CA LEU A 316 -11.61 0.09 15.68
C LEU A 316 -12.29 -1.23 15.28
N ASP A 317 -12.78 -2.00 16.25
CA ASP A 317 -13.44 -3.28 16.01
C ASP A 317 -14.70 -3.14 15.14
N GLN A 318 -15.52 -2.10 15.36
CA GLN A 318 -16.71 -1.87 14.54
C GLN A 318 -16.34 -1.46 13.11
N LEU A 319 -15.32 -0.60 12.94
CA LEU A 319 -14.80 -0.24 11.63
C LEU A 319 -14.26 -1.47 10.90
N LYS A 320 -13.51 -2.32 11.60
CA LYS A 320 -12.97 -3.56 11.05
C LYS A 320 -14.09 -4.51 10.62
N GLU A 321 -15.08 -4.77 11.46
CA GLU A 321 -16.22 -5.62 11.09
C GLU A 321 -16.96 -5.07 9.85
N LEU A 322 -17.12 -3.75 9.75
CA LEU A 322 -17.71 -3.12 8.57
C LEU A 322 -16.88 -3.34 7.30
N ILE A 323 -15.57 -3.14 7.35
CA ILE A 323 -14.69 -3.31 6.19
C ILE A 323 -14.63 -4.78 5.77
N PHE A 324 -14.49 -5.71 6.73
CA PHE A 324 -14.41 -7.14 6.44
C PHE A 324 -15.70 -7.69 5.83
N ARG A 325 -16.88 -7.21 6.26
CA ARG A 325 -18.16 -7.60 5.64
C ARG A 325 -18.25 -7.18 4.16
N GLN A 326 -17.55 -6.12 3.77
CA GLN A 326 -17.51 -5.65 2.39
C GLN A 326 -16.40 -6.33 1.58
N ALA A 327 -15.44 -7.01 2.22
CA ALA A 327 -14.36 -7.73 1.55
C ALA A 327 -14.79 -9.08 0.94
N LEU A 328 -15.96 -9.59 1.35
CA LEU A 328 -16.50 -10.91 1.01
C LEU A 328 -17.17 -11.00 -0.37
#